data_AF-A0A929ITC9-F1
#
_entry.id   AF-A0A929ITC9-F1
#
_cell.length_a   1.000
_cell.length_b   1.000
_cell.length_c   1.000
_cell.angle_alpha   90.00
_cell.angle_beta   90.00
_cell.angle_gamma   90.00
#
_symmetry.space_group_name_H-M   'P 1'
#
loop_
_entity.id
_entity.type
_entity.pdbx_description
1 polymer ?
#
loop_
_entity_poly.entity_id
_entity_poly.type
_entity_poly.pdbx_seq_one_letter_code
_entity_poly.pdbx_strand_id
1 'polypeptide(L)'
;VKAAIAAAMAARERDLQIDAREVLREIARLCFSNMLDYVRVTPDGSAELDLTGVTRDRAAAITEITVSEGAELTGRLRRGGKRVKLKLADKPRSLFMLGQHLGLFPRGRDCEGVRAGEVELSDLERAQEILRLLASAGEGGAGEADC
;
A
#
# COMPACT_ATOMS: atom_id res chain seq x y z
N VAL A 1 -37.62 4.93 9.71
CA VAL A 1 -36.23 5.20 10.16
C VAL A 1 -35.18 4.88 9.08
N LYS A 2 -35.06 3.64 8.58
CA LYS A 2 -34.07 3.28 7.52
C LYS A 2 -34.08 4.19 6.27
N ALA A 3 -35.25 4.54 5.75
CA ALA A 3 -35.38 5.40 4.58
C ALA A 3 -34.86 6.83 4.81
N ALA A 4 -35.07 7.39 6.01
CA ALA A 4 -34.58 8.72 6.37
C ALA A 4 -33.05 8.74 6.51
N ILE A 5 -32.45 7.65 7.00
CA ILE A 5 -30.99 7.48 7.10
C ILE A 5 -30.37 7.40 5.69
N ALA A 6 -30.95 6.60 4.79
CA ALA A 6 -30.47 6.48 3.42
C ALA A 6 -30.51 7.82 2.66
N ALA A 7 -31.60 8.60 2.83
CA ALA A 7 -31.71 9.93 2.23
C ALA A 7 -30.67 10.92 2.77
N ALA A 8 -30.38 10.88 4.07
CA ALA A 8 -29.35 11.72 4.69
C ALA A 8 -27.93 11.32 4.26
N MET A 9 -27.65 10.02 4.07
CA MET A 9 -26.37 9.56 3.54
C MET A 9 -26.19 9.97 2.08
N ALA A 10 -27.21 9.78 1.23
CA ALA A 10 -27.16 10.18 -0.17
C ALA A 10 -27.06 11.70 -0.38
N ALA A 11 -27.56 12.51 0.56
CA ALA A 11 -27.35 13.96 0.54
C ALA A 11 -25.89 14.31 0.87
N ARG A 12 -25.31 13.69 1.90
CA ARG A 12 -23.90 13.87 2.27
C ARG A 12 -22.92 13.40 1.21
N GLU A 13 -23.20 12.27 0.56
CA GLU A 13 -22.38 11.75 -0.55
C GLU A 13 -22.36 12.73 -1.73
N ARG A 14 -23.53 13.33 -2.04
CA ARG A 14 -23.64 14.37 -3.08
C ARG A 14 -22.87 15.64 -2.72
N ASP A 15 -22.96 16.07 -1.46
CA ASP A 15 -22.26 17.28 -1.00
C ASP A 15 -20.74 17.09 -0.94
N LEU A 16 -20.28 15.88 -0.60
CA LEU A 16 -18.85 15.56 -0.49
C LEU A 16 -18.23 15.14 -1.82
N GLN A 17 -19.03 14.78 -2.84
CA GLN A 17 -18.56 14.20 -4.11
C GLN A 17 -17.66 12.96 -3.95
N ILE A 18 -17.73 12.30 -2.79
CA ILE A 18 -16.96 11.09 -2.49
C ILE A 18 -17.89 9.89 -2.68
N ASP A 19 -17.66 9.16 -3.77
CA ASP A 19 -18.33 7.89 -4.06
C ASP A 19 -17.58 6.72 -3.39
N ALA A 20 -18.28 5.62 -3.12
CA ALA A 20 -17.67 4.37 -2.65
C ALA A 20 -16.52 3.92 -3.56
N ARG A 21 -16.63 4.12 -4.87
CA ARG A 21 -15.59 3.83 -5.85
C ARG A 21 -14.32 4.65 -5.64
N GLU A 22 -14.45 5.92 -5.26
CA GLU A 22 -13.29 6.80 -4.99
C GLU A 22 -12.56 6.35 -3.72
N VAL A 23 -13.32 5.98 -2.68
CA VAL A 23 -12.74 5.41 -1.43
C VAL A 23 -11.98 4.11 -1.72
N LEU A 24 -12.56 3.21 -2.52
CA LEU A 24 -11.89 1.95 -2.88
C LEU A 24 -10.64 2.18 -3.72
N ARG A 25 -10.66 3.15 -4.64
CA ARG A 25 -9.47 3.52 -5.44
C ARG A 25 -8.35 4.03 -4.54
N GLU A 26 -8.69 4.83 -3.54
CA GLU A 26 -7.70 5.33 -2.59
C GLU A 26 -7.12 4.22 -1.70
N ILE A 27 -7.98 3.33 -1.17
CA ILE A 27 -7.52 2.16 -0.41
C ILE A 27 -6.59 1.29 -1.26
N ALA A 28 -6.90 1.08 -2.54
CA ALA A 28 -6.06 0.31 -3.45
C ALA A 28 -4.67 0.96 -3.64
N ARG A 29 -4.59 2.30 -3.77
CA ARG A 29 -3.31 3.01 -3.86
C ARG A 29 -2.44 2.80 -2.61
N LEU A 30 -3.06 2.82 -1.43
CA LEU A 30 -2.37 2.54 -0.17
C LEU A 30 -1.86 1.08 -0.12
N CYS A 31 -2.71 0.12 -0.51
CA CYS A 31 -2.38 -1.31 -0.54
C CYS A 31 -1.19 -1.64 -1.45
N PHE A 32 -1.18 -1.08 -2.66
CA PHE A 32 -0.24 -1.44 -3.72
C PHE A 32 0.97 -0.50 -3.83
N SER A 33 1.16 0.39 -2.86
CA SER A 33 2.34 1.25 -2.80
C SER A 33 3.63 0.43 -2.67
N ASN A 34 4.71 0.75 -3.39
CA ASN A 34 5.98 0.03 -3.28
C ASN A 34 7.11 0.95 -2.77
N MET A 35 8.02 0.44 -1.94
CA MET A 35 9.15 1.20 -1.42
C MET A 35 10.16 1.55 -2.53
N LEU A 36 10.30 0.67 -3.53
CA LEU A 36 11.16 0.88 -4.68
C LEU A 36 10.72 2.06 -5.56
N ASP A 37 9.47 2.52 -5.44
CA ASP A 37 8.99 3.70 -6.17
C ASP A 37 9.59 5.02 -5.64
N TYR A 38 10.16 5.02 -4.43
CA TYR A 38 10.69 6.21 -3.76
C TYR A 38 12.20 6.15 -3.55
N VAL A 39 12.83 5.03 -3.88
CA VAL A 39 14.24 4.77 -3.57
C VAL A 39 14.98 4.48 -4.85
N ARG A 40 16.08 5.21 -5.06
CA ARG A 40 17.08 4.91 -6.07
C ARG A 40 18.21 4.13 -5.43
N VAL A 41 18.47 2.93 -5.92
CA VAL A 41 19.63 2.14 -5.52
C VAL A 41 20.82 2.60 -6.37
N THR A 42 21.86 3.11 -5.72
CA THR A 42 23.10 3.50 -6.39
C THR A 42 23.95 2.26 -6.72
N PRO A 43 24.93 2.36 -7.65
CA PRO A 43 25.84 1.26 -7.96
C PRO A 43 26.62 0.73 -6.74
N ASP A 44 26.80 1.57 -5.72
CA ASP A 44 27.48 1.23 -4.48
C ASP A 44 26.59 0.44 -3.49
N GLY A 45 25.35 0.13 -3.88
CA GLY A 45 24.37 -0.58 -3.05
C GLY A 45 23.71 0.29 -1.99
N SER A 46 23.94 1.61 -2.00
CA SER A 46 23.26 2.53 -1.09
C SER A 46 21.88 2.92 -1.65
N ALA A 47 20.91 3.10 -0.75
CA ALA A 47 19.57 3.55 -1.09
C ALA A 47 19.46 5.06 -0.85
N GLU A 48 19.20 5.82 -1.90
CA GLU A 48 18.91 7.26 -1.82
C GLU A 48 17.42 7.49 -2.07
N LEU A 49 16.80 8.36 -1.28
CA LEU A 49 15.40 8.72 -1.48
C LEU A 49 15.28 9.69 -2.65
N ASP A 50 14.53 9.29 -3.67
CA ASP A 50 14.25 10.11 -4.84
C ASP A 50 12.75 10.40 -4.94
N LEU A 51 12.40 11.68 -4.74
CA LEU A 51 11.02 12.16 -4.82
C LEU A 51 10.71 12.87 -6.15
N THR A 52 11.68 12.96 -7.06
CA THR A 52 11.53 13.76 -8.30
C THR A 52 10.50 13.16 -9.27
N GLY A 53 10.32 11.84 -9.26
CA GLY A 53 9.39 11.11 -10.13
C GLY A 53 8.07 10.69 -9.46
N VAL A 54 7.75 11.19 -8.26
CA VAL A 54 6.58 10.72 -7.52
C VAL A 54 5.30 11.32 -8.11
N THR A 55 4.45 10.45 -8.66
CA THR A 55 3.11 10.82 -9.13
C THR A 55 2.15 11.01 -7.95
N ARG A 56 1.06 11.76 -8.17
CA ARG A 56 0.04 12.00 -7.14
C ARG A 56 -0.53 10.71 -6.54
N ASP A 57 -0.70 9.70 -7.38
CA ASP A 57 -1.23 8.39 -6.99
C ASP A 57 -0.27 7.60 -6.09
N ARG A 58 1.05 7.77 -6.30
CA ARG A 58 2.07 7.19 -5.41
C ARG A 58 2.14 7.99 -4.11
N ALA A 59 2.19 9.31 -4.20
CA ALA A 59 2.25 10.19 -3.03
C ALA A 59 1.13 9.95 -1.99
N ALA A 60 -0.03 9.44 -2.41
CA ALA A 60 -1.14 9.07 -1.53
C ALA A 60 -0.73 8.13 -0.38
N ALA A 61 0.28 7.28 -0.59
CA ALA A 61 0.74 6.32 0.42
C ALA A 61 1.79 6.88 1.40
N ILE A 62 2.23 8.13 1.23
CA ILE A 62 3.23 8.74 2.10
C ILE A 62 2.54 9.30 3.35
N THR A 63 2.91 8.76 4.52
CA THR A 63 2.38 9.19 5.82
C THR A 63 3.21 10.32 6.41
N GLU A 64 4.54 10.21 6.32
CA GLU A 64 5.46 11.17 6.94
C GLU A 64 6.77 11.26 6.14
N ILE A 65 7.25 12.49 5.93
CA ILE A 65 8.58 12.78 5.41
C ILE A 65 9.31 13.62 6.46
N THR A 66 10.39 13.08 7.02
CA THR A 66 11.26 13.81 7.94
C THR A 66 12.59 14.10 7.25
N VAL A 67 12.96 15.38 7.14
CA VAL A 67 14.28 15.80 6.66
C VAL A 67 15.06 16.33 7.85
N SER A 68 16.17 15.68 8.19
CA SER A 68 17.09 16.14 9.22
C SER A 68 18.41 16.57 8.56
N GLU A 69 18.68 17.87 8.60
CA GLU A 69 19.96 18.44 8.15
C GLU A 69 20.90 18.55 9.34
N GLY A 70 21.75 17.53 9.54
CA GLY A 70 22.78 17.57 10.56
C GLY A 70 23.98 18.39 10.09
N ALA A 71 24.15 19.59 10.63
CA ALA A 71 25.43 20.31 10.57
C ALA A 71 26.30 19.86 11.75
N GLU A 72 27.02 18.75 11.59
CA GLU A 72 27.95 18.28 12.62
C GLU A 72 29.23 19.15 12.56
N LEU A 73 29.39 20.03 13.55
CA LEU A 73 30.56 20.87 13.75
C LEU A 73 31.59 20.12 14.60
N THR A 74 32.25 19.11 14.02
CA THR A 74 33.50 18.58 14.56
C THR A 74 34.54 18.57 13.45
N GLY A 75 35.69 19.18 13.76
CA GLY A 75 36.68 19.61 12.78
C GLY A 75 37.22 18.49 11.90
N ARG A 76 37.40 18.83 10.61
CA ARG A 76 37.94 18.05 9.49
C ARG A 76 36.89 17.18 8.78
N LEU A 77 36.42 17.72 7.65
CA LEU A 77 35.49 17.15 6.65
C LEU A 77 34.00 17.34 6.97
N ARG A 78 33.42 18.42 6.42
CA ARG A 78 31.95 18.60 6.31
C ARG A 78 31.39 17.51 5.39
N ARG A 79 30.98 16.37 5.95
CA ARG A 79 29.96 15.52 5.32
C ARG A 79 28.63 15.89 5.95
N GLY A 80 27.99 16.94 5.43
CA GLY A 80 26.62 17.28 5.78
C GLY A 80 25.70 16.17 5.28
N GLY A 81 25.49 15.14 6.10
CA GLY A 81 24.60 14.04 5.77
C GLY A 81 23.15 14.50 5.94
N LYS A 82 22.45 14.74 4.83
CA LYS A 82 20.99 14.89 4.87
C LYS A 82 20.40 13.51 5.15
N ARG A 83 19.78 13.34 6.31
CA ARG A 83 19.02 12.12 6.63
C ARG A 83 17.57 12.37 6.27
N VAL A 84 17.04 11.59 5.33
CA VAL A 84 15.62 11.62 4.97
C VAL A 84 14.97 10.34 5.42
N LYS A 85 13.93 10.44 6.25
CA LYS A 85 13.11 9.32 6.70
C LYS A 85 11.76 9.41 6.01
N LEU A 86 11.35 8.34 5.34
CA LEU A 86 10.04 8.24 4.70
C LEU A 86 9.25 7.10 5.37
N LYS A 87 8.04 7.40 5.83
CA LYS A 87 7.09 6.39 6.32
C LYS A 87 5.94 6.26 5.34
N LEU A 88 5.67 5.03 4.94
CA LEU A 88 4.50 4.66 4.14
C LEU A 88 3.32 4.27 5.03
N ALA A 89 2.12 4.28 4.46
CA ALA A 89 0.90 3.84 5.12
C ALA A 89 0.89 2.33 5.41
N ASP A 90 0.06 1.93 6.38
CA ASP A 90 -0.06 0.53 6.82
C ASP A 90 -0.76 -0.34 5.76
N LYS A 91 0.04 -1.01 4.93
CA LYS A 91 -0.44 -2.00 3.94
C LYS A 91 -1.39 -3.07 4.49
N PRO A 92 -1.11 -3.77 5.60
CA PRO A 92 -1.96 -4.89 6.03
C PRO A 92 -3.36 -4.43 6.43
N ARG A 93 -3.48 -3.24 7.00
CA ARG A 93 -4.78 -2.67 7.38
C ARG A 93 -5.61 -2.32 6.16
N SER A 94 -5.00 -1.68 5.17
CA SER A 94 -5.67 -1.34 3.91
C SER A 94 -6.12 -2.60 3.16
N LEU A 95 -5.28 -3.63 3.11
CA LEU A 95 -5.61 -4.92 2.48
C LEU A 95 -6.76 -5.63 3.20
N PHE A 96 -6.80 -5.58 4.52
CA PHE A 96 -7.91 -6.14 5.28
C PHE A 96 -9.23 -5.43 4.97
N MET A 97 -9.24 -4.09 4.90
CA MET A 97 -10.44 -3.32 4.56
C MET A 97 -10.93 -3.62 3.15
N LEU A 98 -10.02 -3.74 2.18
CA LEU A 98 -10.35 -4.11 0.81
C LEU A 98 -10.88 -5.55 0.73
N GLY A 99 -10.22 -6.50 1.40
CA GLY A 99 -10.66 -7.90 1.43
C GLY A 99 -12.01 -8.08 2.14
N GLN A 100 -12.32 -7.27 3.15
CA GLN A 100 -13.64 -7.26 3.78
C GLN A 100 -14.73 -6.74 2.83
N HIS A 101 -14.42 -5.71 2.02
CA HIS A 101 -15.36 -5.24 0.99
C HIS A 101 -15.58 -6.28 -0.12
N LEU A 102 -14.54 -7.03 -0.48
CA LEU A 102 -14.60 -8.11 -1.48
C LEU A 102 -15.20 -9.42 -0.93
N GLY A 103 -15.48 -9.50 0.38
CA GLY A 103 -16.02 -10.71 1.00
C GLY A 103 -15.00 -11.84 1.22
N LEU A 104 -13.70 -11.55 1.20
CA LEU A 104 -12.62 -12.52 1.44
C LEU A 104 -12.53 -12.99 2.90
N PHE A 105 -13.14 -12.24 3.84
CA PHE A 105 -13.14 -12.57 5.26
C PHE A 105 -14.58 -12.78 5.74
N PRO A 106 -15.00 -14.03 6.04
CA PRO A 106 -16.34 -14.28 6.56
C PRO A 106 -16.51 -13.65 7.95
N ARG A 107 -17.66 -13.01 8.18
CA ARG A 107 -18.04 -12.50 9.51
C ARG A 107 -18.86 -13.57 10.23
N GLY A 108 -18.54 -13.82 11.50
CA GLY A 108 -19.00 -14.97 12.29
C GLY A 108 -20.48 -15.03 12.68
N ARG A 109 -21.41 -14.79 11.76
CA ARG A 109 -22.82 -15.19 11.86
C ARG A 109 -23.45 -15.70 10.56
N ASP A 110 -22.71 -15.77 9.46
CA ASP A 110 -23.20 -16.25 8.17
C ASP A 110 -22.69 -17.67 7.85
N CYS A 111 -22.61 -18.54 8.86
CA CYS A 111 -22.16 -19.94 8.70
C CYS A 111 -23.22 -20.86 8.10
N GLU A 112 -24.44 -20.37 7.82
CA GLU A 112 -25.47 -21.14 7.14
C GLU A 112 -25.69 -20.60 5.72
N GLY A 113 -25.06 -21.28 4.75
CA GLY A 113 -25.56 -21.31 3.38
C GLY A 113 -24.88 -20.42 2.33
N VAL A 114 -23.80 -19.69 2.65
CA VAL A 114 -22.95 -19.11 1.61
C VAL A 114 -21.85 -20.11 1.30
N ARG A 115 -21.92 -20.73 0.11
CA ARG A 115 -20.74 -21.32 -0.53
C ARG A 115 -19.77 -20.18 -0.85
N ALA A 116 -19.07 -19.70 0.18
CA ALA A 116 -17.74 -19.15 0.00
C ALA A 116 -16.97 -20.22 -0.78
N GLY A 117 -16.26 -19.84 -1.84
CA GLY A 117 -15.31 -20.77 -2.44
C GLY A 117 -14.43 -21.26 -1.31
N GLU A 118 -14.58 -22.55 -0.95
CA GLU A 118 -13.80 -23.16 0.12
C GLU A 118 -12.35 -23.05 -0.28
N VAL A 119 -11.67 -22.12 0.38
CA VAL A 119 -10.24 -22.12 0.49
C VAL A 119 -9.95 -22.16 1.98
N GLU A 120 -10.43 -23.24 2.62
CA GLU A 120 -9.91 -23.76 3.88
C GLU A 120 -8.52 -24.31 3.59
N LEU A 121 -7.56 -23.42 3.31
CA LEU A 121 -6.16 -23.80 3.26
C LEU A 121 -5.71 -23.98 4.70
N SER A 122 -5.32 -25.19 5.05
CA SER A 122 -4.54 -25.44 6.27
C SER A 122 -3.34 -24.50 6.32
N ASP A 123 -2.82 -24.23 7.52
CA ASP A 123 -1.67 -23.33 7.73
C ASP A 123 -0.49 -23.63 6.79
N LEU A 124 -0.33 -24.91 6.41
CA LEU A 124 0.65 -25.40 5.44
C LEU A 124 0.32 -25.01 4.00
N GLU A 125 -0.93 -25.15 3.56
CA GLU A 125 -1.31 -24.82 2.19
C GLU A 125 -1.33 -23.30 1.97
N ARG A 126 -1.59 -22.50 3.02
CA ARG A 126 -1.39 -21.04 2.97
C ARG A 126 0.08 -20.70 2.78
N ALA A 127 0.98 -21.38 3.48
CA ALA A 127 2.42 -21.18 3.31
C ALA A 127 2.89 -21.59 1.89
N GLN A 128 2.35 -22.69 1.35
CA GLN A 128 2.64 -23.14 -0.01
C GLN A 128 2.11 -22.18 -1.09
N GLU A 129 0.92 -21.62 -0.89
CA GLU A 129 0.34 -20.66 -1.83
C GLU A 129 1.06 -19.31 -1.77
N ILE A 130 1.43 -18.84 -0.57
CA ILE A 130 2.32 -17.68 -0.41
C ILE A 130 3.64 -17.90 -1.15
N LEU A 131 4.23 -19.10 -1.04
CA LEU A 131 5.47 -19.44 -1.74
C LEU A 131 5.31 -19.41 -3.27
N ARG A 132 4.20 -19.94 -3.81
CA ARG A 132 3.88 -19.86 -5.25
C ARG A 132 3.68 -18.43 -5.74
N LEU A 133 2.97 -17.61 -4.97
CA LEU A 133 2.71 -16.22 -5.33
C LEU A 133 4.00 -15.38 -5.30
N LEU A 134 4.89 -15.64 -4.34
CA LEU A 134 6.22 -15.01 -4.32
C LEU A 134 7.10 -15.47 -5.49
N ALA A 135 7.02 -16.74 -5.89
CA ALA A 135 7.75 -17.25 -7.05
C ALA A 135 7.29 -16.61 -8.37
N SER A 136 5.98 -16.46 -8.57
CA SER A 136 5.42 -15.81 -9.78
C SER A 136 5.62 -14.29 -9.83
N ALA A 137 5.71 -13.62 -8.66
CA ALA A 137 6.06 -12.20 -8.60
C ALA A 137 7.54 -11.92 -8.94
N GLY A 138 8.40 -12.94 -8.91
CA GLY A 138 9.83 -12.84 -9.22
C GLY A 138 10.18 -12.85 -10.72
N GLU A 139 9.25 -13.23 -11.60
CA GLU A 139 9.53 -13.39 -13.04
C GLU A 139 9.23 -12.13 -13.88
N GLY A 140 8.68 -11.07 -13.29
CA GLY A 140 8.30 -9.83 -14.00
C GLY A 140 9.42 -8.81 -14.23
N GLY A 141 10.70 -9.17 -14.08
CA GLY A 141 11.82 -8.22 -14.05
C GLY A 141 13.02 -8.54 -14.93
N ALA A 142 12.90 -9.45 -15.91
CA ALA A 142 13.99 -9.79 -16.82
C ALA A 142 13.55 -9.63 -18.30
N GLY A 143 13.85 -8.46 -18.86
CA GLY A 143 13.66 -8.08 -20.27
C GLY A 143 13.59 -6.55 -20.31
N GLU A 144 14.51 -5.80 -20.90
CA GLU A 144 15.21 -6.02 -22.16
C GLU A 144 16.47 -5.13 -22.13
N ALA A 145 17.65 -5.74 -22.16
CA ALA A 145 18.90 -5.06 -22.45
C ALA A 145 19.46 -5.73 -23.71
N ASP A 146 18.99 -5.27 -24.86
CA ASP A 146 19.62 -5.52 -26.16
C ASP A 146 19.39 -4.30 -27.04
N CYS A 147 20.45 -3.51 -27.21
CA CYS A 147 20.86 -2.64 -28.34
C CYS A 147 21.89 -1.61 -27.85
#